data_AF-A0A8C6KAI5-F1
#
_entry.id   AF-A0A8C6KAI5-F1
#
_cell.length_a   1.000
_cell.length_b   1.000
_cell.length_c   1.000
_cell.angle_alpha   90.00
_cell.angle_beta   90.00
_cell.angle_gamma   90.00
#
_symmetry.space_group_name_H-M   'P 1'
#
loop_
_entity.id
_entity.type
_entity.pdbx_description
1 polymer ?
#
loop_
_entity_poly.entity_id
_entity_poly.type
_entity_poly.pdbx_seq_one_letter_code
_entity_poly.pdbx_strand_id
1 'polypeptide(L)'
;QIEYLLRHRNVNIETLLGQVKVTLNDEDMDTFVFAVGTKRAMARLQKEMQDLSEFCSDKPKSGAKFGLPDSMSILSEMGEVTDGVMDNKMVHYVTNNADKIESIHFSDQFSGPKVMQEEGQPLKLPETKKTLLFTFNVPGMGNTSPKDMDSMLPLMNMVIYSIDKVKKLRLNREGKQKADKNRARVEENFLKQTHAQRQEAAQTRREEKKRAEKERIMNEEDPERQRRLEV
;
A
#
# COMPACT_ATOMS: atom_id res chain seq x y z
N GLN A 1 -20.67 -11.93 17.80
CA GLN A 1 -21.78 -11.25 17.10
C GLN A 1 -21.30 -10.37 15.94
N ILE A 2 -20.22 -9.58 16.09
CA ILE A 2 -19.65 -8.77 15.00
C ILE A 2 -18.98 -9.64 13.91
N GLU A 3 -18.16 -10.63 14.28
CA GLU A 3 -17.66 -11.63 13.32
C GLU A 3 -18.79 -12.31 12.53
N TYR A 4 -19.92 -12.58 13.20
CA TYR A 4 -21.09 -13.17 12.57
C TYR A 4 -21.72 -12.22 11.54
N LEU A 5 -21.93 -10.94 11.88
CA LEU A 5 -22.42 -9.92 10.96
C LEU A 5 -21.46 -9.70 9.77
N LEU A 6 -20.16 -9.87 9.98
CA LEU A 6 -19.14 -9.70 8.96
C LEU A 6 -19.02 -10.90 8.01
N ARG A 7 -19.15 -12.14 8.50
CA ARG A 7 -19.12 -13.36 7.66
C ARG A 7 -20.24 -13.40 6.61
N HIS A 8 -21.38 -12.75 6.88
CA HIS A 8 -22.51 -12.70 5.93
C HIS A 8 -22.27 -11.77 4.72
N ARG A 9 -21.20 -10.98 4.72
CA ARG A 9 -20.91 -10.01 3.66
C ARG A 9 -19.96 -10.53 2.56
N ASN A 10 -19.62 -11.82 2.60
CA ASN A 10 -18.76 -12.51 1.63
C ASN A 10 -17.41 -11.81 1.39
N VAL A 11 -16.77 -11.38 2.48
CA VAL A 11 -15.45 -10.73 2.50
C VAL A 11 -14.53 -11.49 3.45
N ASN A 12 -13.23 -11.51 3.16
CA ASN A 12 -12.23 -12.09 4.06
C ASN A 12 -11.76 -11.03 5.07
N ILE A 13 -11.75 -11.37 6.36
CA ILE A 13 -11.33 -10.45 7.43
C ILE A 13 -10.24 -11.09 8.27
N GLU A 14 -9.14 -10.38 8.40
CA GLU A 14 -8.01 -10.72 9.26
C GLU A 14 -7.95 -9.68 10.39
N THR A 15 -7.87 -10.13 11.63
CA THR A 15 -7.70 -9.25 12.79
C THR A 15 -6.39 -9.60 13.50
N LEU A 16 -5.48 -8.63 13.53
CA LEU A 16 -4.24 -8.66 14.32
C LEU A 16 -4.36 -7.57 15.40
N LEU A 17 -3.51 -7.60 16.43
CA LEU A 17 -3.55 -6.63 17.55
C LEU A 17 -3.68 -5.18 17.03
N GLY A 18 -4.88 -4.60 17.15
CA GLY A 18 -5.20 -3.25 16.69
C GLY A 18 -5.33 -3.05 15.19
N GLN A 19 -5.27 -4.11 14.38
CA GLN A 19 -5.47 -4.03 12.94
C GLN A 19 -6.64 -4.88 12.49
N VAL A 20 -7.51 -4.28 11.67
CA VAL A 20 -8.57 -4.98 10.96
C VAL A 20 -8.32 -4.83 9.48
N LYS A 21 -8.10 -5.94 8.80
CA LYS A 21 -7.90 -5.99 7.36
C LYS A 21 -9.10 -6.70 6.73
N VAL A 22 -9.69 -6.07 5.74
CA VAL A 22 -10.82 -6.60 4.98
C VAL A 22 -10.40 -6.72 3.52
N THR A 23 -10.37 -7.93 2.98
CA THR A 23 -10.15 -8.18 1.56
C THR A 23 -11.51 -8.36 0.87
N LEU A 24 -11.72 -7.56 -0.16
CA LEU A 24 -12.95 -7.47 -0.96
C LEU A 24 -12.79 -8.26 -2.26
N ASN A 25 -13.93 -8.60 -2.87
CA ASN A 25 -13.93 -9.15 -4.22
C ASN A 25 -13.71 -8.04 -5.25
N ASP A 26 -13.31 -8.40 -6.47
CA ASP A 26 -12.98 -7.43 -7.52
C ASP A 26 -14.17 -6.55 -7.93
N GLU A 27 -15.41 -7.01 -7.78
CA GLU A 27 -16.61 -6.24 -8.14
C GLU A 27 -17.07 -5.28 -7.03
N ASP A 28 -16.56 -5.47 -5.81
CA ASP A 28 -17.05 -4.82 -4.59
C ASP A 28 -16.47 -3.42 -4.36
N MET A 29 -15.51 -2.96 -5.17
CA MET A 29 -14.88 -1.65 -4.97
C MET A 29 -14.38 -1.11 -6.32
N ASP A 30 -14.64 0.16 -6.61
CA ASP A 30 -14.06 0.83 -7.77
C ASP A 30 -12.55 1.07 -7.59
N THR A 31 -11.89 1.43 -8.68
CA THR A 31 -10.45 1.53 -8.80
C THR A 31 -9.93 2.85 -8.19
N PHE A 32 -9.47 2.82 -6.93
CA PHE A 32 -8.86 3.99 -6.26
C PHE A 32 -7.99 3.64 -5.04
N VAL A 33 -7.06 4.56 -4.72
CA VAL A 33 -6.28 4.54 -3.46
C VAL A 33 -6.59 5.76 -2.60
N PHE A 34 -6.89 5.53 -1.32
CA PHE A 34 -7.28 6.52 -0.34
C PHE A 34 -6.79 6.13 1.07
N ALA A 35 -6.29 7.08 1.84
CA ALA A 35 -6.03 6.89 3.26
C ALA A 35 -6.33 8.14 4.08
N VAL A 36 -6.76 7.94 5.32
CA VAL A 36 -6.95 8.99 6.32
C VAL A 36 -6.45 8.52 7.67
N GLY A 37 -5.78 9.39 8.41
CA GLY A 37 -5.32 9.06 9.76
C GLY A 37 -4.42 10.14 10.32
N THR A 38 -3.68 9.81 11.38
CA THR A 38 -2.79 10.78 12.02
C THR A 38 -1.73 11.29 11.04
N LYS A 39 -1.32 12.55 11.17
CA LYS A 39 -0.25 13.14 10.34
C LYS A 39 1.02 12.27 10.29
N ARG A 40 1.39 11.69 11.44
CA ARG A 40 2.54 10.79 11.56
C ARG A 40 2.32 9.51 10.76
N ALA A 41 1.17 8.86 10.92
CA ALA A 41 0.86 7.63 10.20
C ALA A 41 0.79 7.84 8.69
N MET A 42 0.17 8.92 8.22
CA MET A 42 0.08 9.21 6.77
C MET A 42 1.46 9.44 6.15
N ALA A 43 2.33 10.21 6.81
CA ALA A 43 3.70 10.43 6.32
C ALA A 43 4.54 9.15 6.29
N ARG A 44 4.31 8.23 7.24
CA ARG A 44 4.95 6.92 7.29
C ARG A 44 4.42 6.02 6.16
N LEU A 45 3.10 5.84 6.10
CA LEU A 45 2.43 4.96 5.14
C LEU A 45 2.68 5.38 3.69
N GLN A 46 2.76 6.68 3.39
CA GLN A 46 3.11 7.14 2.04
C GLN A 46 4.49 6.65 1.56
N LYS A 47 5.44 6.46 2.48
CA LYS A 47 6.79 5.99 2.15
C LYS A 47 6.87 4.47 2.14
N GLU A 48 6.23 3.84 3.12
CA GLU A 48 6.33 2.41 3.40
C GLU A 48 5.37 1.57 2.56
N MET A 49 4.24 2.10 2.10
CA MET A 49 3.28 1.35 1.31
C MET A 49 3.46 1.64 -0.18
N GLN A 50 3.47 0.59 -1.00
CA GLN A 50 3.73 0.73 -2.43
C GLN A 50 2.62 1.50 -3.12
N ASP A 51 1.37 1.12 -2.87
CA ASP A 51 0.18 1.77 -3.42
C ASP A 51 0.12 3.26 -3.07
N LEU A 52 0.22 3.63 -1.79
CA LEU A 52 0.16 5.04 -1.39
C LEU A 52 1.30 5.87 -2.00
N SER A 53 2.50 5.29 -2.14
CA SER A 53 3.60 6.01 -2.77
C SER A 53 3.42 6.21 -4.27
N GLU A 54 2.85 5.25 -4.99
CA GLU A 54 2.71 5.29 -6.45
C GLU A 54 1.47 6.08 -6.90
N PHE A 55 0.39 5.99 -6.12
CA PHE A 55 -0.92 6.55 -6.47
C PHE A 55 -1.25 7.86 -5.72
N CYS A 56 -0.66 8.11 -4.55
CA CYS A 56 -0.85 9.35 -3.79
C CYS A 56 0.43 10.19 -3.76
N SER A 57 0.80 10.80 -4.89
CA SER A 57 2.02 11.59 -5.03
C SER A 57 2.03 12.91 -4.24
N ASP A 58 0.85 13.44 -3.91
CA ASP A 58 0.72 14.69 -3.15
C ASP A 58 1.07 14.47 -1.67
N LYS A 59 1.60 15.51 -1.03
CA LYS A 59 1.77 15.50 0.44
C LYS A 59 0.40 15.30 1.13
N PRO A 60 0.35 14.62 2.30
CA PRO A 60 -0.88 14.47 3.06
C PRO A 60 -1.56 15.82 3.28
N LYS A 61 -2.83 15.92 2.88
CA LYS A 61 -3.62 17.15 2.94
C LYS A 61 -4.37 17.24 4.26
N SER A 62 -4.63 18.45 4.73
CA SER A 62 -5.48 18.65 5.91
C SER A 62 -6.91 18.16 5.65
N GLY A 63 -7.49 17.48 6.63
CA GLY A 63 -8.88 17.06 6.61
C GLY A 63 -9.88 18.15 7.04
N ALA A 64 -9.40 19.36 7.35
CA ALA A 64 -10.23 20.45 7.90
C ALA A 64 -11.43 20.82 7.01
N LYS A 65 -11.31 20.71 5.67
CA LYS A 65 -12.44 20.91 4.72
C LYS A 65 -13.65 20.03 5.07
N PHE A 66 -13.40 18.85 5.62
CA PHE A 66 -14.43 17.87 5.98
C PHE A 66 -14.79 17.92 7.47
N GLY A 67 -14.26 18.87 8.24
CA GLY A 67 -14.47 18.93 9.69
C GLY A 67 -13.66 17.89 10.48
N LEU A 68 -12.59 17.35 9.90
CA LEU A 68 -11.68 16.47 10.64
C LEU A 68 -10.76 17.28 11.58
N PRO A 69 -10.34 16.70 12.71
CA PRO A 69 -9.36 17.33 13.61
C PRO A 69 -8.03 17.62 12.92
N ASP A 70 -7.32 18.65 13.39
CA ASP A 70 -6.00 19.03 12.89
C ASP A 70 -4.91 17.97 13.07
N SER A 71 -5.14 16.98 13.93
CA SER A 71 -4.27 15.81 14.11
C SER A 71 -4.31 14.84 12.93
N MET A 72 -5.35 14.94 12.08
CA MET A 72 -5.61 14.04 10.96
C MET A 72 -5.18 14.65 9.62
N SER A 73 -4.86 13.77 8.68
CA SER A 73 -4.55 14.12 7.29
C SER A 73 -5.03 13.03 6.35
N ILE A 74 -5.19 13.41 5.08
CA ILE A 74 -5.73 12.56 4.02
C ILE A 74 -4.69 12.42 2.90
N LEU A 75 -4.51 11.19 2.44
CA LEU A 75 -3.87 10.85 1.17
C LEU A 75 -4.95 10.33 0.24
N SER A 76 -4.97 10.82 -0.99
CA SER A 76 -5.94 10.35 -1.96
C SER A 76 -5.40 10.56 -3.36
N GLU A 77 -5.66 9.58 -4.22
CA GLU A 77 -5.34 9.66 -5.64
C GLU A 77 -6.14 10.78 -6.35
N MET A 78 -7.36 11.05 -5.89
CA MET A 78 -8.25 12.03 -6.52
C MET A 78 -9.27 12.65 -5.55
N GLY A 79 -9.66 13.89 -5.83
CA GLY A 79 -10.61 14.63 -4.99
C GLY A 79 -11.99 13.96 -4.89
N GLU A 80 -12.48 13.40 -6.01
CA GLU A 80 -13.76 12.68 -6.05
C GLU A 80 -13.81 11.50 -5.06
N VAL A 81 -12.71 10.76 -4.94
CA VAL A 81 -12.60 9.65 -3.98
C VAL A 81 -12.68 10.18 -2.55
N THR A 82 -11.98 11.28 -2.27
CA THR A 82 -12.04 11.92 -0.94
C THR A 82 -13.46 12.35 -0.61
N ASP A 83 -14.12 13.08 -1.51
CA ASP A 83 -15.49 13.57 -1.31
C ASP A 83 -16.50 12.40 -1.23
N GLY A 84 -16.25 11.32 -1.98
CA GLY A 84 -17.08 10.12 -1.99
C GLY A 84 -16.96 9.26 -0.73
N VAL A 85 -15.75 9.11 -0.17
CA VAL A 85 -15.49 8.35 1.06
C VAL A 85 -15.85 9.14 2.31
N MET A 86 -15.48 10.44 2.36
CA MET A 86 -15.62 11.31 3.53
C MET A 86 -17.00 11.97 3.61
N ASP A 87 -18.07 11.18 3.61
CA ASP A 87 -19.40 11.71 3.88
C ASP A 87 -19.64 12.01 5.36
N ASN A 88 -20.78 12.64 5.65
CA ASN A 88 -21.12 13.09 7.01
C ASN A 88 -21.01 11.97 8.06
N LYS A 89 -21.36 10.73 7.70
CA LYS A 89 -21.32 9.61 8.63
C LYS A 89 -19.89 9.10 8.83
N MET A 90 -19.09 9.02 7.76
CA MET A 90 -17.67 8.69 7.87
C MET A 90 -16.91 9.76 8.70
N VAL A 91 -17.13 11.03 8.40
CA VAL A 91 -16.56 12.17 9.15
C VAL A 91 -16.92 12.05 10.64
N HIS A 92 -18.19 11.79 10.96
CA HIS A 92 -18.63 11.63 12.34
C HIS A 92 -17.91 10.47 13.05
N TYR A 93 -17.73 9.32 12.39
CA TYR A 93 -16.97 8.21 12.96
C TYR A 93 -15.51 8.57 13.23
N VAL A 94 -14.85 9.22 12.25
CA VAL A 94 -13.44 9.60 12.36
C VAL A 94 -13.24 10.65 13.45
N THR A 95 -14.07 11.70 13.49
CA THR A 95 -13.94 12.79 14.45
C THR A 95 -14.21 12.32 15.88
N ASN A 96 -15.23 11.48 16.11
CA ASN A 96 -15.59 11.00 17.45
C ASN A 96 -14.65 9.94 18.02
N ASN A 97 -13.81 9.33 17.18
CA ASN A 97 -12.87 8.28 17.60
C ASN A 97 -11.44 8.59 17.14
N ALA A 98 -11.13 9.88 16.94
CA ALA A 98 -9.87 10.30 16.34
C ALA A 98 -8.64 9.90 17.16
N ASP A 99 -8.79 9.81 18.49
CA ASP A 99 -7.79 9.34 19.45
C ASP A 99 -7.47 7.84 19.28
N LYS A 100 -8.46 7.05 18.87
CA LYS A 100 -8.35 5.59 18.71
C LYS A 100 -7.94 5.16 17.31
N ILE A 101 -7.94 6.07 16.34
CA ILE A 101 -7.61 5.76 14.94
C ILE A 101 -6.18 6.18 14.64
N GLU A 102 -5.32 5.22 14.30
CA GLU A 102 -4.00 5.51 13.75
C GLU A 102 -4.10 5.81 12.25
N SER A 103 -4.76 4.92 11.51
CA SER A 103 -4.95 5.04 10.06
C SER A 103 -6.11 4.19 9.53
N ILE A 104 -6.74 4.67 8.47
CA ILE A 104 -7.71 3.97 7.64
C ILE A 104 -7.17 4.05 6.21
N HIS A 105 -7.03 2.92 5.54
CA HIS A 105 -6.40 2.81 4.22
C HIS A 105 -7.24 1.91 3.32
N PHE A 106 -7.75 2.46 2.22
CA PHE A 106 -8.53 1.79 1.20
C PHE A 106 -7.73 1.78 -0.10
N SER A 107 -7.54 0.61 -0.68
CA SER A 107 -6.71 0.48 -1.88
C SER A 107 -7.18 -0.69 -2.73
N ASP A 108 -7.37 -0.44 -4.02
CA ASP A 108 -7.51 -1.49 -5.03
C ASP A 108 -6.16 -2.12 -5.42
N GLN A 109 -5.06 -1.48 -5.05
CA GLN A 109 -3.68 -1.83 -5.44
C GLN A 109 -2.86 -2.34 -4.24
N PHE A 110 -3.50 -2.80 -3.16
CA PHE A 110 -2.80 -3.20 -1.95
C PHE A 110 -1.97 -4.47 -2.20
N SER A 111 -0.65 -4.34 -2.13
CA SER A 111 0.32 -5.44 -2.22
C SER A 111 1.12 -5.65 -0.92
N GLY A 112 0.82 -4.88 0.12
CA GLY A 112 1.57 -4.85 1.38
C GLY A 112 2.67 -3.78 1.41
N PRO A 113 3.58 -3.84 2.40
CA PRO A 113 4.70 -2.91 2.49
C PRO A 113 5.60 -2.99 1.27
N LYS A 114 6.22 -1.86 0.91
CA LYS A 114 7.29 -1.81 -0.08
C LYS A 114 8.40 -2.77 0.34
N VAL A 115 8.60 -3.79 -0.47
CA VAL A 115 9.79 -4.63 -0.37
C VAL A 115 10.94 -3.80 -0.91
N MET A 116 11.94 -3.51 -0.07
CA MET A 116 13.19 -2.90 -0.55
C MET A 116 13.82 -3.87 -1.54
N GLN A 117 14.13 -3.36 -2.73
CA GLN A 117 14.69 -4.15 -3.83
C GLN A 117 16.09 -4.66 -3.42
N GLU A 118 16.17 -5.89 -2.89
CA GLU A 118 17.42 -6.63 -2.84
C GLU A 118 17.73 -7.25 -4.22
N GLU A 119 19.01 -7.51 -4.48
CA GLU A 119 19.50 -8.09 -5.73
C GLU A 119 18.78 -9.42 -6.03
N GLY A 120 18.11 -9.52 -7.18
CA GLY A 120 17.36 -10.73 -7.58
C GLY A 120 15.83 -10.59 -7.58
N GLN A 121 15.32 -9.37 -7.79
CA GLN A 121 13.89 -9.05 -7.76
C GLN A 121 12.92 -10.01 -8.48
N PRO A 122 11.66 -10.06 -8.02
CA PRO A 122 10.60 -10.79 -8.69
C PRO A 122 10.33 -10.19 -10.08
N LEU A 123 10.34 -11.05 -11.10
CA LEU A 123 10.11 -10.70 -12.51
C LEU A 123 8.65 -10.32 -12.81
N LYS A 124 7.79 -10.22 -11.78
CA LYS A 124 6.36 -10.04 -11.88
C LYS A 124 5.91 -8.91 -10.97
N LEU A 125 4.91 -8.17 -11.44
CA LEU A 125 4.20 -7.20 -10.63
C LEU A 125 3.67 -7.87 -9.35
N PRO A 126 3.71 -7.19 -8.20
CA PRO A 126 3.10 -7.68 -6.98
C PRO A 126 1.62 -8.01 -7.20
N GLU A 127 1.15 -9.09 -6.59
CA GLU A 127 -0.28 -9.40 -6.60
C GLU A 127 -1.00 -8.35 -5.74
N THR A 128 -1.90 -7.60 -6.36
CA THR A 128 -2.69 -6.56 -5.69
C THR A 128 -4.07 -7.09 -5.31
N LYS A 129 -4.58 -6.69 -4.16
CA LYS A 129 -5.93 -7.05 -3.69
C LYS A 129 -6.70 -5.82 -3.24
N LYS A 130 -8.01 -5.79 -3.54
CA LYS A 130 -8.91 -4.75 -3.02
C LYS A 130 -9.04 -4.90 -1.51
N THR A 131 -8.46 -3.96 -0.76
CA THR A 131 -8.27 -4.10 0.68
C THR A 131 -8.65 -2.82 1.41
N LEU A 132 -9.40 -2.99 2.51
CA LEU A 132 -9.62 -1.97 3.52
C LEU A 132 -8.82 -2.35 4.77
N LEU A 133 -7.81 -1.56 5.10
CA LEU A 133 -6.96 -1.73 6.26
C LEU A 133 -7.26 -0.63 7.28
N PHE A 134 -7.60 -1.04 8.50
CA PHE A 134 -7.83 -0.16 9.62
C PHE A 134 -6.80 -0.46 10.70
N THR A 135 -6.15 0.59 11.20
CA THR A 135 -5.18 0.51 12.29
C THR A 135 -5.68 1.39 13.41
N PHE A 136 -5.92 0.78 14.56
CA PHE A 136 -6.46 1.38 15.77
C PHE A 136 -5.44 1.35 16.89
N ASN A 137 -5.41 2.41 17.69
CA ASN A 137 -4.68 2.47 18.94
C ASN A 137 -5.49 1.73 20.00
N VAL A 138 -5.26 0.42 20.18
CA VAL A 138 -5.98 -0.38 21.18
C VAL A 138 -5.46 -0.01 22.57
N PRO A 139 -6.34 0.40 23.51
CA PRO A 139 -5.95 0.58 24.89
C PRO A 139 -5.53 -0.76 25.53
N GLY A 140 -4.46 -0.73 26.32
CA GLY A 140 -4.09 -1.84 27.21
C GLY A 140 -2.98 -2.78 26.73
N MET A 141 -2.45 -2.65 25.49
CA MET A 141 -1.26 -3.39 24.99
C MET A 141 -1.18 -4.87 25.43
N GLY A 142 -2.31 -5.59 25.43
CA GLY A 142 -2.40 -7.00 25.88
C GLY A 142 -3.20 -7.26 27.16
N ASN A 143 -3.53 -6.22 27.94
CA ASN A 143 -4.41 -6.26 29.10
C ASN A 143 -5.70 -5.45 28.85
N THR A 144 -6.46 -5.85 27.84
CA THR A 144 -7.69 -5.15 27.45
C THR A 144 -8.84 -5.55 28.39
N SER A 145 -9.41 -4.59 29.12
CA SER A 145 -10.57 -4.83 29.99
C SER A 145 -11.87 -4.92 29.18
N PRO A 146 -12.96 -5.49 29.72
CA PRO A 146 -14.27 -5.48 29.06
C PRO A 146 -14.76 -4.07 28.68
N LYS A 147 -14.41 -3.04 29.48
CA LYS A 147 -14.74 -1.63 29.17
C LYS A 147 -13.98 -1.11 27.95
N ASP A 148 -12.74 -1.54 27.76
CA ASP A 148 -11.96 -1.18 26.58
C ASP A 148 -12.55 -1.82 25.32
N MET A 149 -13.11 -3.04 25.44
CA MET A 149 -13.82 -3.71 24.33
C MET A 149 -15.08 -2.97 23.90
N ASP A 150 -15.87 -2.43 24.83
CA ASP A 150 -17.06 -1.62 24.50
C ASP A 150 -16.68 -0.35 23.71
N SER A 151 -15.51 0.22 24.03
CA SER A 151 -14.98 1.40 23.35
C SER A 151 -14.58 1.15 21.88
N MET A 152 -14.40 -0.12 21.50
CA MET A 152 -14.07 -0.56 20.13
C MET A 152 -15.32 -0.83 19.28
N LEU A 153 -16.51 -0.93 19.88
CA LEU A 153 -17.77 -1.19 19.16
C LEU A 153 -18.07 -0.13 18.09
N PRO A 154 -17.90 1.19 18.33
CA PRO A 154 -18.09 2.20 17.30
C PRO A 154 -17.11 2.05 16.12
N LEU A 155 -15.88 1.59 16.38
CA LEU A 155 -14.86 1.36 15.35
C LEU A 155 -15.26 0.18 14.45
N MET A 156 -15.80 -0.90 15.03
CA MET A 156 -16.31 -2.03 14.24
C MET A 156 -17.51 -1.63 13.38
N ASN A 157 -18.41 -0.80 13.93
CA ASN A 157 -19.51 -0.24 13.14
C ASN A 157 -19.00 0.64 11.99
N MET A 158 -17.92 1.39 12.21
CA MET A 158 -17.25 2.14 11.14
C MET A 158 -16.66 1.21 10.07
N VAL A 159 -16.01 0.11 10.45
CA VAL A 159 -15.49 -0.89 9.48
C VAL A 159 -16.63 -1.44 8.62
N ILE A 160 -17.73 -1.87 9.24
CA ILE A 160 -18.92 -2.36 8.52
C ILE A 160 -19.46 -1.30 7.56
N TYR A 161 -19.54 -0.06 8.05
CA TYR A 161 -20.00 1.08 7.26
C TYR A 161 -19.08 1.34 6.05
N SER A 162 -17.77 1.30 6.23
CA SER A 162 -16.80 1.47 5.15
C SER A 162 -16.93 0.40 4.07
N ILE A 163 -17.18 -0.87 4.44
CA ILE A 163 -17.44 -1.95 3.48
C ILE A 163 -18.68 -1.63 2.62
N ASP A 164 -19.77 -1.21 3.25
CA ASP A 164 -20.99 -0.82 2.54
C ASP A 164 -20.77 0.40 1.64
N LYS A 165 -19.96 1.33 2.13
CA LYS A 165 -19.68 2.59 1.44
C LYS A 165 -18.89 2.35 0.16
N VAL A 166 -17.79 1.57 0.22
CA VAL A 166 -16.96 1.30 -0.97
C VAL A 166 -17.68 0.47 -2.02
N LYS A 167 -18.60 -0.42 -1.63
CA LYS A 167 -19.48 -1.17 -2.56
C LYS A 167 -20.44 -0.27 -3.35
N LYS A 168 -20.83 0.86 -2.76
CA LYS A 168 -21.76 1.84 -3.38
C LYS A 168 -21.03 2.97 -4.09
N LEU A 169 -19.80 3.26 -3.70
CA LEU A 169 -19.01 4.32 -4.29
C LEU A 169 -18.59 3.93 -5.71
N ARG A 170 -19.13 4.64 -6.70
CA ARG A 170 -18.77 4.48 -8.10
C ARG A 170 -18.20 5.79 -8.62
N LEU A 171 -17.02 5.70 -9.22
CA LEU A 171 -16.37 6.85 -9.83
C LEU A 171 -17.14 7.27 -11.09
N ASN A 172 -17.17 8.56 -11.36
CA ASN A 172 -17.67 9.07 -12.61
C ASN A 172 -16.74 8.67 -13.78
N ARG A 173 -17.15 8.97 -15.01
CA ARG A 173 -16.41 8.60 -16.22
C ARG A 173 -14.97 9.16 -16.22
N GLU A 174 -14.78 10.39 -15.78
CA GLU A 174 -13.46 11.03 -15.73
C GLU A 174 -12.58 10.41 -14.63
N GLY A 175 -13.16 10.15 -13.45
CA GLY A 175 -12.50 9.45 -12.34
C GLY A 175 -12.01 8.08 -12.75
N LYS A 176 -12.85 7.28 -13.44
CA LYS A 176 -12.46 5.97 -13.98
C LYS A 176 -11.31 6.08 -14.98
N GLN A 177 -11.41 6.97 -15.96
CA GLN A 177 -10.33 7.17 -16.93
C GLN A 177 -9.02 7.61 -16.29
N LYS A 178 -9.08 8.45 -15.25
CA LYS A 178 -7.90 8.88 -14.51
C LYS A 178 -7.30 7.72 -13.72
N ALA A 179 -8.14 6.91 -13.07
CA ALA A 179 -7.71 5.73 -12.35
C ALA A 179 -6.98 4.77 -13.30
N ASP A 180 -7.59 4.41 -14.44
CA ASP A 180 -7.00 3.49 -15.43
C ASP A 180 -5.65 4.01 -15.96
N LYS A 181 -5.56 5.31 -16.27
CA LYS A 181 -4.29 5.94 -16.69
C LYS A 181 -3.22 5.85 -15.61
N ASN A 182 -3.58 6.02 -14.34
CA ASN A 182 -2.63 5.92 -13.24
C ASN A 182 -2.10 4.48 -13.08
N ARG A 183 -2.95 3.46 -13.22
CA ARG A 183 -2.51 2.05 -13.18
C ARG A 183 -1.61 1.71 -14.37
N ALA A 184 -2.00 2.10 -15.59
CA ALA A 184 -1.18 1.90 -16.78
C ALA A 184 0.21 2.55 -16.66
N ARG A 185 0.27 3.76 -16.08
CA ARG A 185 1.54 4.46 -15.82
C ARG A 185 2.43 3.70 -14.84
N VAL A 186 1.86 3.19 -13.75
CA VAL A 186 2.62 2.43 -12.74
C VAL A 186 3.15 1.12 -13.33
N GLU A 187 2.32 0.43 -14.11
CA GLU A 187 2.72 -0.76 -14.86
C GLU A 187 3.86 -0.45 -15.83
N GLU A 188 3.73 0.59 -16.65
CA GLU A 188 4.79 1.01 -17.59
C GLU A 188 6.10 1.35 -16.88
N ASN A 189 6.03 2.08 -15.75
CA ASN A 189 7.19 2.41 -14.94
C ASN A 189 7.88 1.16 -14.39
N PHE A 190 7.11 0.18 -13.92
CA PHE A 190 7.64 -1.09 -13.44
C PHE A 190 8.36 -1.86 -14.55
N LEU A 191 7.76 -1.96 -15.74
CA LEU A 191 8.38 -2.65 -16.89
C LEU A 191 9.69 -1.96 -17.30
N LYS A 192 9.72 -0.64 -17.36
CA LYS A 192 10.93 0.14 -17.69
C LYS A 192 12.04 -0.08 -16.66
N GLN A 193 11.73 0.02 -15.37
CA GLN A 193 12.69 -0.21 -14.30
C GLN A 193 13.23 -1.64 -14.34
N THR A 194 12.35 -2.63 -14.53
CA THR A 194 12.73 -4.04 -14.64
C THR A 194 13.67 -4.28 -15.82
N HIS A 195 13.39 -3.67 -16.98
CA HIS A 195 14.24 -3.83 -18.17
C HIS A 195 15.62 -3.19 -17.95
N ALA A 196 15.67 -1.98 -17.40
CA ALA A 196 16.93 -1.29 -17.08
C ALA A 196 17.79 -2.11 -16.12
N GLN A 197 17.20 -2.65 -15.05
CA GLN A 197 17.90 -3.50 -14.09
C GLN A 197 18.43 -4.80 -14.70
N ARG A 198 17.67 -5.43 -15.60
CA ARG A 198 18.14 -6.62 -16.33
C ARG A 198 19.33 -6.30 -17.22
N GLN A 199 19.32 -5.16 -17.90
CA GLN A 199 20.43 -4.73 -18.75
C GLN A 199 21.68 -4.43 -17.92
N GLU A 200 21.53 -3.70 -16.81
CA GLU A 200 22.61 -3.39 -15.87
C GLU A 200 23.20 -4.67 -15.26
N ALA A 201 22.38 -5.57 -14.73
CA ALA A 201 22.84 -6.84 -14.16
C ALA A 201 23.55 -7.73 -15.19
N ALA A 202 23.09 -7.76 -16.44
CA ALA A 202 23.76 -8.48 -17.52
C ALA A 202 25.11 -7.84 -17.88
N GLN A 203 25.20 -6.51 -17.85
CA GLN A 203 26.43 -5.77 -18.10
C GLN A 203 27.45 -6.00 -16.97
N THR A 204 27.05 -5.86 -15.71
CA THR A 204 27.91 -6.09 -14.54
C THR A 204 28.45 -7.52 -14.54
N ARG A 205 27.60 -8.53 -14.79
CA ARG A 205 28.05 -9.94 -14.91
C ARG A 205 29.03 -10.15 -16.05
N ARG A 206 28.89 -9.43 -17.17
CA ARG A 206 29.81 -9.52 -18.31
C ARG A 206 31.16 -8.86 -17.99
N GLU A 207 31.14 -7.73 -17.30
CA GLU A 207 32.34 -7.01 -16.87
C GLU A 207 33.11 -7.75 -15.78
N GLU A 208 32.42 -8.33 -14.80
CA GLU A 208 33.01 -9.19 -13.77
C GLU A 208 33.68 -10.43 -14.38
N LYS A 209 33.02 -11.11 -15.34
CA LYS A 209 33.62 -12.24 -16.05
C LYS A 209 34.90 -11.85 -16.79
N LYS A 210 34.88 -10.71 -17.50
CA LYS A 210 36.07 -10.19 -18.21
C LYS A 210 37.19 -9.83 -17.24
N ARG A 211 36.86 -9.23 -16.09
CA ARG A 211 37.84 -8.85 -15.06
C ARG A 211 38.46 -10.08 -14.40
N ALA A 212 37.64 -11.06 -14.03
CA ALA A 212 38.09 -12.33 -13.46
C ALA A 212 38.96 -13.12 -14.44
N GLU A 213 38.62 -13.13 -15.73
CA GLU A 213 39.43 -13.77 -16.76
C GLU A 213 40.79 -13.06 -16.92
N LYS A 214 40.80 -11.72 -16.98
CA LYS A 214 42.03 -10.93 -17.05
C LYS A 214 42.93 -11.13 -15.83
N GLU A 215 42.35 -11.16 -14.62
CA GLU A 215 43.07 -11.42 -13.37
C GLU A 215 43.64 -12.84 -13.34
N ARG A 216 42.90 -13.83 -13.86
CA ARG A 216 43.38 -15.21 -13.98
C ARG A 216 44.56 -15.34 -14.95
N ILE A 217 44.54 -14.63 -16.08
CA ILE A 217 45.66 -14.63 -17.05
C ILE A 217 46.90 -13.94 -16.45
N MET A 218 46.71 -12.83 -15.72
CA MET A 218 47.81 -12.09 -15.08
C MET A 218 48.49 -12.87 -13.94
N ASN A 219 47.72 -13.71 -13.22
CA ASN A 219 48.23 -14.57 -12.14
C ASN A 219 48.73 -15.95 -12.63
N GLU A 220 48.84 -16.19 -13.93
CA GLU A 220 49.40 -17.44 -14.47
C GLU A 220 50.94 -17.40 -14.37
N GLU A 221 51.53 -18.32 -13.61
CA GLU A 221 52.97 -18.32 -13.30
C GLU A 221 53.85 -18.93 -14.42
N ASP A 222 53.25 -19.63 -15.39
CA ASP A 222 53.95 -20.27 -16.53
C ASP A 222 54.00 -19.32 -17.75
N PRO A 223 55.19 -18.83 -18.16
CA PRO A 223 55.34 -17.85 -19.24
C PRO A 223 54.94 -18.35 -20.64
N GLU A 224 54.93 -19.68 -20.87
CA GLU A 224 54.45 -20.26 -22.12
C GLU A 224 52.92 -20.39 -22.15
N ARG A 225 52.30 -20.69 -21.00
CA ARG A 225 50.83 -20.74 -20.87
C ARG A 225 50.21 -19.36 -20.91
N GLN A 226 50.82 -18.37 -20.26
CA GLN A 226 50.36 -16.99 -20.31
C GLN A 226 50.32 -16.46 -21.75
N ARG A 227 51.38 -16.69 -22.55
CA ARG A 227 51.43 -16.30 -23.97
C ARG A 227 50.38 -16.99 -24.84
N ARG A 228 49.92 -18.20 -24.48
CA ARG A 228 48.84 -18.89 -25.20
C ARG A 228 47.45 -18.37 -24.83
N LEU A 229 47.28 -17.79 -23.65
CA LEU A 229 46.02 -17.24 -23.15
C LEU A 229 45.82 -15.76 -23.54
N GLU A 230 46.89 -15.04 -23.90
CA GLU A 230 46.87 -13.64 -24.36
C GLU A 230 46.61 -13.47 -25.88
N VAL A 231 46.66 -14.55 -26.67
CA VAL A 231 46.41 -14.59 -28.13
C VAL A 231 44.94 -14.89 -28.43
#